data_AF-A0A7C1F3F5-F1
#
_entry.id   AF-A0A7C1F3F5-F1
#
_cell.length_a   1.000
_cell.length_b   1.000
_cell.length_c   1.000
_cell.angle_alpha   90.00
_cell.angle_beta   90.00
_cell.angle_gamma   90.00
#
_symmetry.space_group_name_H-M   'P 1'
#
loop_
_entity.id
_entity.type
_entity.pdbx_description
1 polymer ?
#
loop_
_entity_poly.entity_id
_entity_poly.type
_entity_poly.pdbx_seq_one_letter_code
_entity_poly.pdbx_strand_id
1 'polypeptide(L)' 'MFAKKCPRCDQWSFSAADMGDWFCPFCRNNLKDAPAVSAGRVDVESEIRRLRELEKKREEKGQSSGGQIK' A
#
# COMPACT_ATOMS: atom_id res chain seq x y z
N MET A 1 -2.90 9.51 -14.08
CA MET A 1 -1.88 9.49 -13.01
C MET A 1 -1.42 8.05 -12.82
N PHE A 2 -0.12 7.84 -12.74
CA PHE A 2 0.52 6.53 -12.64
C PHE A 2 1.25 6.40 -11.32
N ALA A 3 1.48 5.16 -10.92
CA ALA A 3 2.26 4.82 -9.75
C ALA A 3 3.25 3.70 -10.08
N LYS A 4 4.43 3.76 -9.46
CA LYS A 4 5.44 2.70 -9.48
C LYS A 4 5.77 2.28 -8.06
N LYS A 5 5.86 0.98 -7.81
CA LYS A 5 6.34 0.46 -6.52
C LYS A 5 7.86 0.42 -6.55
N CYS A 6 8.51 1.07 -5.60
CA CYS A 6 9.96 1.07 -5.53
C CYS A 6 10.47 -0.30 -5.04
N PRO A 7 11.31 -1.02 -5.81
CA PRO A 7 11.81 -2.35 -5.39
C PRO A 7 12.84 -2.28 -4.25
N ARG A 8 13.33 -1.07 -3.92
CA ARG A 8 14.35 -0.87 -2.88
C ARG A 8 13.78 -0.56 -1.50
N CYS A 9 12.68 0.19 -1.45
CA CYS A 9 12.09 0.65 -0.18
C CYS A 9 10.59 0.35 -0.07
N ASP A 10 10.03 -0.37 -1.05
CA ASP A 10 8.62 -0.78 -1.13
C ASP A 10 7.58 0.35 -1.07
N GLN A 11 8.03 1.60 -1.25
CA GLN A 11 7.14 2.77 -1.27
C GLN A 11 6.57 3.00 -2.67
N TRP A 12 5.33 3.46 -2.71
CA TRP A 12 4.68 3.90 -3.94
C TRP A 12 5.13 5.31 -4.31
N SER A 13 5.58 5.48 -5.55
CA SER A 13 5.86 6.78 -6.15
C SER A 13 4.80 7.08 -7.19
N PHE A 14 4.33 8.32 -7.26
CA PHE A 14 3.27 8.75 -8.18
C PHE A 14 3.81 9.78 -9.19
N SER A 15 3.36 9.68 -10.44
CA SER A 15 3.74 10.60 -11.51
C SER A 15 2.57 10.83 -12.48
N ALA A 16 2.61 11.95 -13.19
CA ALA A 16 1.66 12.24 -14.26
C ALA A 16 1.93 11.42 -15.53
N ALA A 17 3.17 10.97 -15.74
CA ALA A 17 3.60 10.16 -16.87
C ALA A 17 3.96 8.73 -16.43
N ASP A 18 3.78 7.76 -17.31
CA ASP A 18 4.14 6.35 -17.11
C ASP A 18 5.58 6.01 -17.53
N MET A 19 6.14 6.82 -18.44
CA MET A 19 7.46 6.64 -19.05
C MET A 19 8.42 7.80 -18.72
N GLY A 20 9.71 7.57 -18.97
CA GLY A 20 10.79 8.54 -18.75
C GLY A 20 11.62 8.26 -17.50
N ASP A 21 12.52 9.20 -17.19
CA ASP A 21 13.35 9.12 -16.00
C ASP A 21 12.48 9.34 -14.76
N TRP A 22 12.38 8.30 -13.94
CA TRP A 22 11.54 8.31 -12.75
C TRP A 22 12.41 7.89 -11.57
N PHE A 23 12.57 8.76 -10.59
CA PHE A 23 13.29 8.44 -9.35
C PHE A 23 12.33 8.32 -8.18
N CYS A 24 12.56 7.32 -7.33
CA CYS A 24 11.82 7.17 -6.09
C CYS A 24 12.06 8.40 -5.19
N PRO A 25 11.02 9.11 -4.71
CA PRO A 25 11.19 10.32 -3.90
C PRO A 25 11.74 10.02 -2.49
N PHE A 26 11.69 8.76 -2.05
CA PHE A 26 12.11 8.34 -0.71
C PHE A 26 13.57 7.91 -0.65
N CYS A 27 14.02 7.11 -1.62
CA CYS A 27 15.36 6.53 -1.61
C CYS A 27 16.21 6.92 -2.84
N ARG A 28 15.67 7.75 -3.73
CA ARG A 28 16.30 8.20 -4.99
C ARG A 28 16.70 7.06 -5.94
N ASN A 29 16.18 5.86 -5.73
CA ASN A 29 16.40 4.74 -6.64
C ASN A 29 15.77 5.04 -8.00
N ASN A 30 16.47 4.67 -9.08
CA ASN A 30 15.90 4.77 -10.42
C ASN A 30 14.76 3.74 -10.59
N LEU A 31 13.61 4.21 -11.06
CA LEU A 31 12.38 3.46 -11.31
C LEU A 31 12.04 3.42 -12.81
N LYS A 32 12.96 3.84 -13.69
CA LYS A 32 12.76 3.81 -15.14
C LYS A 32 12.26 2.45 -15.62
N ASP A 33 12.90 1.37 -15.16
CA ASP A 33 12.58 -0.01 -15.55
C ASP A 33 11.49 -0.66 -14.67
N ALA A 34 11.02 0.02 -13.62
CA ALA A 34 9.95 -0.52 -12.79
C ALA A 34 8.59 -0.39 -13.51
N PRO A 35 7.69 -1.37 -13.36
CA PRO A 35 6.38 -1.35 -14.02
C PRO A 35 5.50 -0.23 -13.44
N ALA A 36 4.94 0.59 -14.32
CA ALA A 36 3.92 1.57 -13.97
C ALA A 36 2.53 0.92 -13.95
N VAL A 37 1.73 1.28 -12.95
CA VAL A 37 0.31 0.96 -12.87
C VAL A 37 -0.51 2.25 -12.81
N SER A 38 -1.77 2.21 -13.24
CA SER A 38 -2.67 3.35 -13.07
C SER A 38 -2.86 3.63 -11.57
N ALA A 39 -2.69 4.88 -11.14
CA ALA A 39 -2.77 5.25 -9.72
C ALA A 39 -4.13 4.85 -9.10
N GLY A 40 -5.23 4.95 -9.85
CA GLY A 40 -6.55 4.52 -9.38
C GLY A 40 -6.66 3.01 -9.08
N ARG A 41 -5.74 2.16 -9.56
CA ARG A 41 -5.65 0.75 -9.14
C ARG A 41 -4.92 0.58 -7.80
N VAL A 42 -4.00 1.49 -7.46
CA VAL A 42 -3.27 1.46 -6.18
C VAL A 42 -4.20 1.84 -5.02
N ASP A 43 -5.18 2.70 -5.25
CA ASP A 43 -6.24 2.99 -4.28
C ASP A 43 -6.99 1.71 -3.86
N VAL A 44 -7.29 0.83 -4.83
CA VAL A 44 -7.96 -0.45 -4.56
C VAL A 44 -7.08 -1.36 -3.70
N GLU A 45 -5.80 -1.51 -4.02
CA GLU A 45 -4.88 -2.34 -3.22
C GLU A 45 -4.72 -1.78 -1.79
N SER A 46 -4.63 -0.45 -1.66
CA SER A 46 -4.52 0.23 -0.37
C SER A 46 -5.79 0.07 0.46
N GLU A 47 -6.96 0.16 -0.16
CA GLU A 47 -8.25 -0.05 0.51
C GLU A 47 -8.42 -1.51 0.94
N ILE A 48 -8.07 -2.48 0.10
CA ILE A 48 -8.06 -3.91 0.48
C ILE A 48 -7.16 -4.14 1.70
N ARG A 49 -5.96 -3.54 1.72
CA ARG A 49 -5.06 -3.63 2.86
C ARG A 49 -5.71 -3.05 4.12
N ARG A 50 -6.31 -1.86 4.02
CA ARG A 50 -7.00 -1.19 5.12
C ARG A 50 -8.15 -2.04 5.67
N LEU A 51 -8.96 -2.64 4.78
CA LEU A 51 -10.06 -3.53 5.16
C LEU A 51 -9.55 -4.76 5.93
N ARG A 52 -8.48 -5.41 5.46
CA ARG A 52 -7.84 -6.54 6.18
C ARG A 52 -7.34 -6.14 7.56
N GLU A 53 -6.74 -4.95 7.70
CA GLU A 53 -6.30 -4.44 8.99
C GLU A 53 -7.47 -4.15 9.94
N LEU A 54 -8.62 -3.70 9.41
CA LEU A 54 -9.83 -3.51 10.20
C LEU A 54 -10.44 -4.84 10.65
N GLU A 55 -10.45 -5.86 9.80
CA GLU A 55 -10.89 -7.21 10.16
C GLU A 55 -10.04 -7.79 11.29
N LYS A 56 -8.71 -7.73 11.15
CA LYS A 56 -7.79 -8.17 12.21
C LYS A 56 -8.04 -7.44 13.55
N LYS A 57 -8.27 -6.12 13.51
CA LYS A 57 -8.61 -5.33 14.71
C LYS A 57 -9.96 -5.74 15.32
N ARG A 58 -10.92 -6.24 14.54
CA ARG A 58 -12.20 -6.75 15.05
C ARG A 58 -12.02 -8.07 15.77
N GLU A 59 -11.20 -8.97 15.23
CA GLU A 59 -10.86 -10.25 15.86
C GLU A 59 -10.16 -10.05 17.21
N GLU A 60 -9.17 -9.15 17.26
CA GLU A 60 -8.43 -8.81 18.48
C GLU A 60 -9.35 -8.20 19.56
N LYS A 61 -10.37 -7.42 19.17
CA LYS A 61 -11.36 -6.87 20.11
C LYS A 61 -12.40 -7.89 20.59
N GLY A 62 -12.66 -8.95 19.83
CA GLY A 62 -13.66 -9.98 20.15
C GLY A 62 -13.26 -10.96 21.25
N GLN A 63 -11.98 -11.02 21.63
CA GLN A 63 -11.45 -11.96 22.62
C GLN A 63 -11.45 -11.46 24.08
N SER A 64 -11.97 -10.26 24.37
CA SER A 64 -11.89 -9.66 25.72
C SER A 64 -13.17 -9.77 26.59
N SER A 65 -14.25 -10.39 26.12
CA SER A 65 -15.50 -10.51 26.90
C SER A 65 -15.90 -11.97 27.13
N GLY A 66 -15.05 -12.69 27.86
CA GLY A 66 -15.35 -13.98 28.49
C GLY A 66 -15.24 -13.87 30.01
N GLY A 67 -15.90 -12.88 30.62
CA GLY A 67 -15.96 -12.72 32.08
C GLY A 67 -16.88 -13.77 32.69
N GLN A 68 -16.29 -14.80 33.27
CA GLN A 68 -16.90 -15.93 33.94
C GLN A 68 -17.81 -15.49 35.10
N ILE A 69 -19.09 -15.90 35.04
CA ILE A 69 -20.07 -15.75 36.12
C ILE A 69 -19.81 -16.86 37.13
N LYS A 70 -19.40 -16.53 38.36
CA LYS A 70 -19.51 -17.39 39.55
C LYS A 70 -19.77 -16.54 40.77
#